data_AF-A0A662SMF0-F1
#
_entry.id   AF-A0A662SMF0-F1
#
_cell.length_a   1.000
_cell.length_b   1.000
_cell.length_c   1.000
_cell.angle_alpha   90.00
_cell.angle_beta   90.00
_cell.angle_gamma   90.00
#
_symmetry.space_group_name_H-M   'P 1'
#
loop_
_entity.id
_entity.type
_entity.pdbx_description
1 polymer ?
#
loop_
_entity_poly.entity_id
_entity_poly.type
_entity_poly.pdbx_seq_one_letter_code
_entity_poly.pdbx_strand_id
1 'polypeptide(L)'
;MRIKTYVFALAALLGTSVSLREVIAKPVMELGPIIDDFIKELEQLLLMVRGAVISLGKILGGTVLIIGLVLWASDLFAYKGRKLITAGALLLLILELLS
;
A
#
# COMPACT_ATOMS: atom_id res chain seq x y z
N MET A 1 55.09 9.32 37.11
CA MET A 1 55.01 9.09 35.64
C MET A 1 54.01 8.00 35.21
N ARG A 2 53.18 7.41 36.10
CA ARG A 2 52.24 6.32 35.73
C ARG A 2 50.82 6.77 35.36
N ILE A 3 50.40 7.98 35.75
CA ILE A 3 49.04 8.50 35.50
C ILE A 3 48.81 8.82 34.02
N LYS A 4 49.82 9.34 33.31
CA LYS A 4 49.71 9.64 31.87
C LYS A 4 49.50 8.38 31.02
N THR A 5 50.03 7.24 31.45
CA THR A 5 49.91 5.95 30.75
C THR A 5 48.49 5.39 30.81
N TYR A 6 47.81 5.52 31.96
CA TYR A 6 46.40 5.10 32.09
C TYR A 6 45.46 5.99 31.31
N VAL A 7 45.69 7.31 31.27
CA VAL A 7 44.90 8.24 30.47
C VAL A 7 45.02 7.94 28.97
N PHE A 8 46.23 7.58 28.51
CA PHE A 8 46.45 7.20 27.11
C PHE A 8 45.80 5.86 26.74
N ALA A 9 45.82 4.88 27.65
CA ALA A 9 45.13 3.60 27.46
C ALA A 9 43.60 3.75 27.45
N LEU A 10 43.05 4.66 28.26
CA LEU A 10 41.62 4.93 28.33
C LEU A 10 41.13 5.71 27.09
N ALA A 11 41.95 6.61 26.55
CA ALA A 11 41.70 7.29 25.28
C ALA A 11 41.76 6.35 24.07
N ALA A 12 42.66 5.34 24.09
CA ALA A 12 42.74 4.33 23.03
C ALA A 12 41.50 3.42 23.00
N LEU A 13 40.97 3.04 24.17
CA LEU A 13 39.73 2.26 24.28
C LEU A 13 38.49 3.05 23.82
N LEU A 14 38.45 4.36 24.08
CA LEU A 14 37.40 5.26 23.57
C LEU A 14 37.53 5.53 22.07
N GLY A 15 38.74 5.53 21.50
CA GLY A 15 38.96 5.63 20.06
C GLY A 15 38.46 4.40 19.30
N THR A 16 38.64 3.21 19.86
CA THR A 16 38.19 1.95 19.23
C THR A 16 36.67 1.73 19.27
N SER A 17 35.96 2.33 20.24
CA SER A 17 34.50 2.23 20.32
C SER A 17 33.78 3.10 19.29
N VAL A 18 34.39 4.23 18.88
CA VAL A 18 33.87 5.09 17.81
C VAL A 18 33.94 4.38 16.45
N SER A 19 35.06 3.71 16.15
CA SER A 19 35.24 2.97 14.89
C SER A 19 34.32 1.76 14.73
N LEU A 20 33.99 1.04 15.81
CA LEU A 20 33.03 -0.07 15.76
C LEU A 20 31.60 0.42 15.50
N ARG A 21 31.24 1.61 16.01
CA ARG A 21 29.92 2.22 15.79
C ARG A 21 29.71 2.60 14.33
N GLU A 22 30.73 3.10 13.64
CA GLU A 22 30.65 3.46 12.21
C GLU A 22 30.57 2.24 11.28
N VAL A 23 31.28 1.15 11.60
CA VAL A 23 31.27 -0.10 10.81
C VAL A 23 29.94 -0.84 10.94
N ILE A 24 29.27 -0.77 12.09
CA ILE A 24 27.93 -1.35 12.29
C ILE A 24 26.84 -0.40 11.78
N ALA A 25 27.04 0.92 11.87
CA ALA A 25 26.07 1.91 11.39
C ALA A 25 25.99 1.97 9.85
N LYS A 26 27.09 1.81 9.12
CA LYS A 26 27.10 1.80 7.64
C LYS A 26 26.13 0.79 7.00
N PRO A 27 26.18 -0.52 7.33
CA PRO A 27 25.29 -1.50 6.72
C PRO A 27 23.82 -1.33 7.17
N VAL A 28 23.58 -0.86 8.40
CA VAL A 28 22.21 -0.60 8.89
C VAL A 28 21.60 0.65 8.24
N MET A 29 22.40 1.69 7.99
CA MET A 29 21.96 2.89 7.28
C MET A 29 21.75 2.67 5.78
N GLU A 30 22.41 1.71 5.15
CA GLU A 30 22.15 1.32 3.76
C GLU A 30 20.92 0.39 3.60
N LEU A 31 20.56 -0.40 4.62
CA LEU A 31 19.35 -1.24 4.57
C LEU A 31 18.05 -0.44 4.71
N GLY A 32 18.04 0.61 5.52
CA GLY A 32 16.88 1.51 5.68
C GLY A 32 16.29 1.99 4.35
N PRO A 33 17.07 2.64 3.47
CA PRO A 33 16.56 3.14 2.19
C PRO A 33 16.14 2.03 1.22
N ILE A 34 16.77 0.85 1.27
CA ILE A 34 16.36 -0.30 0.44
C ILE A 34 15.00 -0.85 0.90
N ILE A 35 14.77 -0.92 2.21
CA ILE A 35 13.50 -1.33 2.78
C ILE A 35 12.41 -0.30 2.46
N ASP A 36 12.73 1.00 2.55
CA ASP A 36 11.80 2.07 2.20
C ASP A 36 11.42 2.04 0.71
N ASP A 37 12.39 1.79 -0.19
CA ASP A 37 12.11 1.66 -1.62
C ASP A 37 11.29 0.40 -1.93
N PHE A 38 11.54 -0.71 -1.24
CA PHE A 38 10.71 -1.92 -1.36
C PHE A 38 9.28 -1.70 -0.85
N ILE A 39 9.12 -0.97 0.25
CA ILE A 39 7.79 -0.60 0.78
C ILE A 39 7.06 0.31 -0.21
N LYS A 40 7.74 1.28 -0.83
CA LYS A 40 7.15 2.14 -1.86
C LYS A 40 6.73 1.36 -3.11
N GLU A 41 7.52 0.40 -3.56
CA GLU A 41 7.15 -0.46 -4.68
C GLU A 41 5.91 -1.30 -4.35
N LEU A 42 5.83 -1.84 -3.13
CA LEU A 42 4.64 -2.55 -2.66
C LEU A 42 3.41 -1.64 -2.58
N GLU A 43 3.57 -0.40 -2.11
CA GLU A 43 2.51 0.59 -2.07
C GLU A 43 2.03 0.96 -3.49
N GLN A 44 2.95 1.13 -4.44
CA GLN A 44 2.60 1.35 -5.85
C GLN A 44 1.87 0.16 -6.46
N LEU A 45 2.29 -1.06 -6.15
CA LEU A 45 1.62 -2.27 -6.63
C LEU A 45 0.21 -2.38 -6.05
N LEU A 46 0.04 -2.06 -4.76
CA LEU A 46 -1.27 -2.01 -4.10
C LEU A 46 -2.17 -0.96 -4.74
N LEU A 47 -1.63 0.23 -5.06
CA LEU A 47 -2.36 1.31 -5.75
C LEU A 47 -2.76 0.91 -7.17
N MET A 48 -1.87 0.23 -7.90
CA MET A 48 -2.15 -0.27 -9.25
C MET A 48 -3.25 -1.34 -9.23
N VAL A 49 -3.19 -2.29 -8.29
CA VAL A 49 -4.24 -3.31 -8.12
C VAL A 49 -5.56 -2.66 -7.71
N ARG A 50 -5.54 -1.69 -6.78
CA ARG A 50 -6.73 -0.93 -6.40
C ARG A 50 -7.35 -0.24 -7.61
N GLY A 51 -6.56 0.44 -8.43
CA GLY A 51 -7.02 1.08 -9.66
C GLY A 51 -7.67 0.09 -10.64
N ALA A 52 -7.03 -1.07 -10.85
CA ALA A 52 -7.57 -2.13 -11.70
C ALA A 52 -8.90 -2.68 -11.19
N VAL A 53 -9.00 -2.94 -9.88
CA VAL A 53 -10.23 -3.43 -9.24
C VAL A 53 -11.36 -2.39 -9.32
N ILE A 54 -11.06 -1.10 -9.11
CA ILE A 54 -12.06 -0.03 -9.25
C ILE A 54 -12.55 0.05 -10.70
N SER A 55 -11.64 -0.01 -11.68
CA SER A 55 -12.02 0.02 -13.10
C SER A 55 -12.90 -1.17 -13.49
N LEU A 56 -12.53 -2.39 -13.06
CA LEU A 56 -13.34 -3.59 -13.28
C LEU A 56 -14.71 -3.48 -12.60
N GLY A 57 -14.73 -2.97 -11.37
CA GLY A 57 -15.95 -2.70 -10.64
C GLY A 57 -16.89 -1.75 -11.38
N LYS A 58 -16.36 -0.66 -11.98
CA LYS A 58 -17.18 0.30 -12.75
C LYS A 58 -17.82 -0.37 -13.97
N ILE A 59 -17.07 -1.22 -14.69
CA ILE A 59 -17.58 -1.98 -15.84
C ILE A 59 -18.65 -2.97 -15.40
N LEU A 60 -18.41 -3.72 -14.32
CA LEU A 60 -19.36 -4.69 -13.76
C LEU A 60 -20.64 -4.00 -13.29
N GLY A 61 -20.54 -2.90 -12.54
CA GLY A 61 -21.67 -2.11 -12.07
C GLY A 61 -22.53 -1.55 -13.21
N GLY A 62 -21.90 -1.03 -14.27
CA GLY A 62 -22.58 -0.57 -15.48
C GLY A 62 -23.29 -1.72 -16.22
N THR A 63 -22.64 -2.88 -16.33
CA THR A 63 -23.24 -4.07 -16.96
C THR A 63 -24.46 -4.56 -16.18
N VAL A 64 -24.36 -4.64 -14.85
CA VAL A 64 -25.45 -5.02 -13.95
C VAL A 64 -26.63 -4.05 -14.06
N LEU A 65 -26.36 -2.74 -14.19
CA LEU A 65 -27.40 -1.73 -14.45
C LEU A 65 -28.12 -1.99 -15.78
N ILE A 66 -27.38 -2.20 -16.87
CA ILE A 66 -27.97 -2.43 -18.20
C ILE A 66 -28.82 -3.70 -18.19
N ILE A 67 -28.31 -4.80 -17.63
CA ILE A 67 -29.07 -6.05 -17.48
C ILE A 67 -30.33 -5.82 -16.64
N GLY A 68 -30.21 -5.07 -15.55
CA GLY A 68 -31.33 -4.72 -14.69
C GLY A 68 -32.40 -3.91 -15.42
N LEU A 69 -31.99 -2.97 -16.28
CA LEU A 69 -32.86 -2.15 -17.11
C LEU A 69 -33.60 -3.00 -18.17
N VAL A 70 -32.89 -3.91 -18.84
CA VAL A 70 -33.46 -4.83 -19.83
C VAL A 70 -34.48 -5.78 -19.18
N LEU A 71 -34.15 -6.33 -18.01
CA LEU A 71 -35.05 -7.19 -17.25
C LEU A 71 -36.26 -6.43 -16.70
N TRP A 72 -36.10 -5.15 -16.38
CA TRP A 72 -37.19 -4.28 -15.97
C TRP A 72 -38.15 -4.00 -17.14
N ALA A 73 -37.61 -3.67 -18.32
CA ALA A 73 -38.40 -3.39 -19.51
C ALA A 73 -39.15 -4.62 -20.07
N SER A 74 -38.66 -5.84 -19.78
CA SER A 74 -39.25 -7.09 -20.29
C SER A 74 -40.49 -7.56 -19.51
N ASP A 75 -40.88 -6.86 -18.44
CA ASP A 75 -42.00 -7.13 -17.50
C ASP A 75 -41.99 -8.49 -16.77
N LEU A 76 -41.57 -9.57 -17.42
CA LEU A 76 -41.39 -10.94 -16.90
C LEU A 76 -40.50 -11.02 -15.66
N PHE A 77 -39.57 -10.07 -15.50
CA PHE A 77 -38.64 -10.02 -14.37
C PHE A 77 -38.57 -8.64 -13.71
N ALA A 78 -39.61 -7.81 -13.82
CA ALA A 78 -39.58 -6.41 -13.39
C ALA A 78 -39.17 -6.19 -11.91
N TYR A 79 -39.53 -7.10 -11.02
CA TYR A 79 -39.12 -7.06 -9.61
C TYR A 79 -37.62 -7.38 -9.42
N LYS A 80 -37.09 -8.37 -10.16
CA LYS A 80 -35.67 -8.72 -10.14
C LYS A 80 -34.83 -7.65 -10.85
N GLY A 81 -35.33 -7.10 -11.96
CA GLY A 81 -34.72 -5.99 -12.69
C GLY A 81 -34.52 -4.76 -11.81
N ARG A 82 -35.56 -4.32 -11.07
CA ARG A 82 -35.45 -3.21 -10.12
C ARG A 82 -34.39 -3.44 -9.03
N LYS A 83 -34.35 -4.65 -8.44
CA LYS A 83 -33.31 -5.01 -7.46
C LYS A 83 -31.91 -4.98 -8.06
N LEU A 84 -31.77 -5.44 -9.30
CA LEU A 84 -30.51 -5.46 -10.02
C LEU A 84 -30.03 -4.05 -10.37
N ILE A 85 -30.95 -3.15 -10.76
CA ILE A 85 -30.67 -1.73 -10.98
C ILE A 85 -30.16 -1.10 -9.67
N THR A 86 -30.86 -1.31 -8.55
CA THR A 86 -30.42 -0.77 -7.25
C THR A 86 -29.07 -1.32 -6.81
N ALA A 87 -28.79 -2.61 -7.05
CA ALA A 87 -27.51 -3.22 -6.71
C ALA A 87 -26.38 -2.66 -7.58
N GLY A 88 -26.60 -2.51 -8.89
CA GLY A 88 -25.65 -1.90 -9.82
C GLY A 88 -25.37 -0.43 -9.50
N ALA A 89 -26.42 0.35 -9.22
CA ALA A 89 -26.30 1.75 -8.80
C ALA A 89 -25.52 1.89 -7.49
N LEU A 90 -25.83 1.05 -6.49
CA LEU A 90 -25.18 1.09 -5.18
C LEU A 90 -23.70 0.65 -5.27
N LEU A 91 -23.40 -0.35 -6.11
CA LEU A 91 -22.03 -0.77 -6.40
C LEU A 91 -21.22 0.34 -7.08
N LEU A 92 -21.80 1.03 -8.08
CA LEU A 92 -21.17 2.19 -8.70
C LEU A 92 -20.97 3.35 -7.72
N LEU A 93 -21.92 3.59 -6.83
CA LEU A 93 -21.81 4.64 -5.80
C LEU A 93 -20.66 4.33 -4.83
N ILE A 94 -20.54 3.08 -4.37
CA ILE A 94 -19.41 2.63 -3.54
C ILE A 94 -18.08 2.79 -4.29
N LEU A 95 -18.04 2.41 -5.57
CA LEU A 95 -16.84 2.57 -6.40
C LEU A 95 -16.48 4.03 -6.64
N GLU A 96 -17.45 4.92 -6.76
CA GLU A 96 -17.20 6.35 -6.94
C GLU A 96 -16.71 7.01 -5.66
N LEU A 97 -17.18 6.53 -4.48
CA LEU A 97 -16.64 6.95 -3.18
C LEU A 97 -15.24 6.39 -2.90
N LEU A 98 -14.92 5.24 -3.48
CA LEU A 98 -13.61 4.59 -3.33
C LEU A 98 -12.60 5.03 -4.40
N SER A 99 -13.06 5.69 -5.47
CA SER A 99 -12.25 6.25 -6.54
C SER A 99 -11.59 7.56 -6.12
#